data_AF-A0A645EZN6-F1
#
_entry.id   AF-A0A645EZN6-F1
#
_cell.length_a   1.000
_cell.length_b   1.000
_cell.length_c   1.000
_cell.angle_alpha   90.00
_cell.angle_beta   90.00
_cell.angle_gamma   90.00
#
_symmetry.space_group_name_H-M   'P 1'
#
loop_
_entity.id
_entity.type
_entity.pdbx_description
1 polymer ?
#
loop_
_entity_poly.entity_id
_entity_poly.type
_entity_poly.pdbx_seq_one_letter_code
_entity_poly.pdbx_strand_id
1 'polypeptide(L)'
;MQVFALAAVKYLQVQESIFPFKMITDDKYVHLVIEDIFDGGNFGYHKQGKKRPEEKLNGMWFSFISTIMRSIKFGALSPQHIRILPIVKIINRLKIWF
;
A
#
# COMPACT_ATOMS: atom_id res chain seq x y z
N MET A 1 7.07 5.01 -9.00
CA MET A 1 8.45 4.45 -9.06
C MET A 1 9.47 5.36 -8.40
N GLN A 2 9.57 6.63 -8.80
CA GLN A 2 10.55 7.56 -8.21
C GLN A 2 10.41 7.76 -6.69
N VAL A 3 9.18 7.81 -6.15
CA VAL A 3 8.95 7.89 -4.68
C VAL A 3 9.54 6.69 -3.93
N PHE A 4 9.39 5.47 -4.46
CA PHE A 4 9.96 4.26 -3.85
C PHE A 4 11.49 4.23 -3.98
N ALA A 5 12.02 4.66 -5.13
CA ALA A 5 13.46 4.81 -5.30
C ALA A 5 14.03 5.84 -4.31
N LEU A 6 13.35 6.98 -4.12
CA LEU A 6 13.79 8.00 -3.18
C LEU A 6 13.72 7.49 -1.74
N ALA A 7 12.70 6.70 -1.40
CA ALA A 7 12.64 6.00 -0.11
C ALA A 7 13.83 5.05 0.09
N ALA A 8 14.20 4.27 -0.93
CA ALA A 8 15.36 3.38 -0.87
C ALA A 8 16.69 4.13 -0.72
N VAL A 9 16.88 5.24 -1.43
CA VAL A 9 18.07 6.09 -1.27
C VAL A 9 18.11 6.69 0.14
N LYS A 10 17.02 7.32 0.60
CA LYS A 10 16.96 8.02 1.90
C LYS A 10 17.08 7.09 3.11
N TYR A 11 16.41 5.93 3.08
CA TYR A 11 16.26 5.07 4.26
C TYR A 11 17.10 3.80 4.22
N LEU A 12 17.47 3.32 3.03
CA LEU A 12 18.23 2.08 2.85
C LEU A 12 19.65 2.34 2.32
N GLN A 13 20.05 3.60 2.16
CA GLN A 13 21.37 4.03 1.68
C GLN A 13 21.76 3.42 0.33
N VAL A 14 20.77 3.15 -0.51
CA VAL A 14 20.98 2.65 -1.86
C VAL A 14 21.60 3.78 -2.70
N GLN A 15 22.60 3.45 -3.52
CA GLN A 15 23.20 4.43 -4.44
C GLN A 15 22.20 4.85 -5.51
N GLU A 16 22.03 6.15 -5.73
CA GLU A 16 21.12 6.70 -6.75
C GLU A 16 21.43 6.20 -8.17
N SER A 17 22.70 5.96 -8.47
CA SER A 17 23.20 5.54 -9.79
C SER A 17 22.61 4.22 -10.30
N ILE A 18 22.02 3.39 -9.43
CA ILE A 18 21.41 2.11 -9.85
C ILE A 18 20.07 2.32 -10.57
N PHE A 19 19.41 3.46 -10.37
CA PHE A 19 18.09 3.70 -10.92
C PHE A 19 18.21 4.25 -12.35
N PRO A 20 17.51 3.67 -13.35
CA PRO A 20 17.65 4.05 -14.76
C PRO A 20 16.83 5.32 -15.10
N PHE A 21 16.80 6.30 -14.21
CA PHE A 21 16.06 7.55 -14.39
C PHE A 21 16.64 8.65 -13.50
N LYS A 22 16.41 9.91 -13.87
CA LYS A 22 16.77 11.06 -13.03
C LYS A 22 15.98 11.01 -11.71
N MET A 23 16.68 11.07 -10.58
CA MET A 23 16.01 11.08 -9.29
C MET A 23 15.34 12.41 -8.99
N ILE A 24 14.22 12.30 -8.29
CA ILE A 24 13.60 13.40 -7.58
C ILE A 24 14.36 13.63 -6.27
N THR A 25 14.50 14.90 -5.87
CA THR A 25 15.20 15.28 -4.63
C THR A 25 14.29 15.21 -3.41
N ASP A 26 13.00 15.50 -3.60
CA ASP A 26 12.02 15.45 -2.53
C ASP A 26 10.62 15.11 -3.02
N ASP A 27 9.85 14.45 -2.15
CA ASP A 27 8.42 14.16 -2.35
C ASP A 27 7.76 13.84 -1.01
N LYS A 28 6.64 14.52 -0.72
CA LYS A 28 5.89 14.40 0.54
C LYS A 28 5.40 12.97 0.83
N TYR A 29 5.24 12.13 -0.18
CA TYR A 29 4.76 10.76 -0.04
C TYR A 29 5.87 9.77 0.34
N VAL A 30 7.15 10.16 0.31
CA VAL A 30 8.27 9.27 0.68
C VAL A 30 8.14 8.82 2.13
N HIS A 31 7.87 9.75 3.03
CA HIS A 31 7.64 9.46 4.45
C HIS A 31 6.42 8.57 4.66
N LEU A 32 5.34 8.85 3.92
CA LEU A 32 4.10 8.08 4.01
C LEU A 32 4.26 6.63 3.51
N VAL A 33 5.10 6.40 2.50
CA VAL A 33 5.43 5.06 1.99
C VAL A 33 6.30 4.29 2.99
N ILE A 34 7.36 4.90 3.53
CA ILE A 34 8.26 4.20 4.44
C ILE A 34 7.58 3.86 5.77
N GLU A 35 6.75 4.76 6.29
CA GLU A 35 5.93 4.53 7.48
C GLU A 35 4.99 3.34 7.26
N ASP A 36 4.29 3.27 6.12
CA ASP A 36 3.41 2.14 5.82
C ASP A 36 4.16 0.82 5.66
N ILE A 37 5.39 0.86 5.13
CA ILE A 37 6.27 -0.31 5.04
C ILE A 37 6.65 -0.77 6.45
N PHE A 38 7.05 0.13 7.34
CA PHE A 38 7.39 -0.23 8.72
C PHE A 38 6.18 -0.70 9.53
N ASP A 39 5.01 -0.08 9.35
CA ASP A 39 3.79 -0.40 10.06
C ASP A 39 3.13 -1.69 9.57
N GLY A 40 3.07 -1.90 8.27
CA GLY A 40 2.37 -3.02 7.64
C GLY A 40 3.28 -4.20 7.27
N GLY A 41 4.59 -3.99 7.14
CA GLY A 41 5.55 -5.02 6.78
C GLY A 41 5.79 -6.00 7.92
N ASN A 42 5.86 -7.30 7.58
CA ASN A 42 6.21 -8.33 8.56
C ASN A 42 7.73 -8.52 8.72
N PHE A 43 8.61 -8.01 7.85
CA PHE A 43 10.09 -8.09 7.99
C PHE A 43 10.68 -9.42 8.54
N GLY A 44 10.06 -10.57 8.24
CA GLY A 44 10.47 -11.89 8.76
C GLY A 44 9.89 -12.28 10.12
N TYR A 45 9.11 -11.41 10.76
CA TYR A 45 8.44 -11.62 12.04
C TYR A 45 6.92 -11.61 11.89
N HIS A 46 6.22 -12.41 12.69
CA HIS A 46 4.77 -12.29 12.80
C HIS A 46 4.44 -11.07 13.69
N LYS A 47 3.94 -9.97 13.11
CA LYS A 47 3.43 -8.85 13.92
C LYS A 47 2.18 -9.28 14.69
N GLN A 48 2.24 -9.17 16.02
CA GLN A 48 1.03 -9.21 16.85
C GLN A 48 0.23 -7.93 16.57
N GLY A 49 -0.95 -8.05 15.96
CA GLY A 49 -1.78 -6.92 15.56
C GLY A 49 -3.21 -7.33 15.23
N LYS A 50 -4.04 -6.36 14.78
CA LYS A 50 -5.43 -6.60 14.38
C LYS A 50 -5.48 -7.60 13.22
N LYS A 51 -5.72 -8.87 13.54
CA LYS A 51 -5.92 -9.93 12.57
C LYS A 51 -7.26 -9.71 11.87
N ARG A 52 -7.32 -10.09 10.60
CA ARG A 52 -8.58 -10.19 9.89
C ARG A 52 -9.49 -11.16 10.68
N PRO A 53 -10.76 -10.79 10.95
CA PRO A 53 -11.71 -11.71 11.58
C PRO A 53 -11.83 -13.01 10.79
N GLU A 54 -11.91 -14.15 11.50
CA GLU A 54 -12.03 -15.48 10.91
C GLU A 54 -13.38 -15.68 10.21
N GLU A 55 -14.44 -15.11 10.79
CA GLU A 55 -15.79 -15.16 10.23
C GLU A 55 -15.84 -14.54 8.84
N LYS A 56 -16.45 -15.26 7.88
CA LYS A 56 -16.43 -14.89 6.46
C LYS A 56 -16.93 -13.47 6.22
N LEU A 57 -18.12 -13.11 6.72
CA LEU A 57 -18.74 -11.80 6.51
C LEU A 57 -17.92 -10.67 7.16
N ASN A 58 -17.51 -10.86 8.41
CA ASN A 58 -16.73 -9.86 9.15
C ASN A 58 -15.33 -9.68 8.56
N GLY A 59 -14.66 -10.76 8.16
CA GLY A 59 -13.38 -10.71 7.45
C GLY A 59 -13.51 -10.03 6.09
N MET A 60 -14.64 -10.25 5.40
CA MET A 60 -14.95 -9.54 4.16
C MET A 60 -15.13 -8.04 4.40
N TRP A 61 -15.94 -7.63 5.38
CA TRP A 61 -16.16 -6.22 5.70
C TRP A 61 -14.85 -5.53 6.12
N PHE A 62 -14.09 -6.14 7.03
CA PHE A 62 -12.75 -5.69 7.42
C PHE A 62 -11.87 -5.41 6.21
N SER A 63 -11.81 -6.35 5.27
CA SER A 63 -11.00 -6.19 4.07
C SER A 63 -11.52 -5.10 3.14
N PHE A 64 -12.84 -4.90 3.04
CA PHE A 64 -13.39 -3.81 2.23
C PHE A 64 -12.99 -2.45 2.81
N ILE A 65 -13.23 -2.24 4.10
CA ILE A 65 -12.85 -1.00 4.81
C ILE A 65 -11.36 -0.74 4.72
N SER A 66 -10.51 -1.76 4.95
CA SER A 66 -9.06 -1.62 4.81
C SER A 66 -8.64 -1.19 3.39
N THR A 67 -9.34 -1.65 2.35
CA THR A 67 -9.10 -1.17 0.97
C THR A 67 -9.52 0.28 0.79
N ILE A 68 -10.69 0.69 1.28
CA ILE A 68 -11.13 2.09 1.21
C ILE A 68 -10.10 3.00 1.90
N MET A 69 -9.70 2.65 3.12
CA MET A 69 -8.72 3.43 3.90
C MET A 69 -7.38 3.55 3.16
N ARG A 70 -6.84 2.44 2.63
CA ARG A 70 -5.60 2.47 1.83
C ARG A 70 -5.78 3.27 0.54
N SER A 71 -6.92 3.16 -0.13
CA SER A 71 -7.19 3.92 -1.36
C SER A 71 -7.26 5.43 -1.11
N ILE A 72 -7.77 5.87 0.03
CA ILE A 72 -7.74 7.28 0.43
C ILE A 72 -6.30 7.70 0.74
N LYS A 73 -5.56 6.92 1.54
CA LYS A 73 -4.18 7.23 1.96
C LYS A 73 -3.21 7.35 0.79
N PHE A 74 -3.31 6.44 -0.19
CA PHE A 74 -2.36 6.35 -1.31
C PHE A 74 -2.93 6.78 -2.67
N GLY A 75 -4.19 7.20 -2.73
CA GLY A 75 -4.91 7.47 -3.99
C GLY A 75 -4.31 8.59 -4.83
N ALA A 76 -3.46 9.43 -4.25
CA ALA A 76 -2.72 10.47 -4.99
C ALA A 76 -1.39 9.96 -5.57
N LEU A 77 -0.82 8.88 -5.03
CA LEU A 77 0.49 8.33 -5.44
C LEU A 77 0.39 7.51 -6.72
N SER A 78 -0.73 6.81 -6.92
CA SER A 78 -1.06 6.17 -8.20
C SER A 78 -2.56 6.23 -8.47
N PRO A 79 -3.08 7.40 -8.89
CA PRO A 79 -4.51 7.63 -9.06
C PRO A 79 -5.20 6.60 -9.95
N GLN A 80 -4.55 6.25 -11.07
CA GLN A 80 -5.09 5.34 -12.07
C GLN A 80 -5.27 3.92 -11.55
N HIS A 81 -4.39 3.47 -10.64
CA HIS A 81 -4.41 2.11 -10.12
C HIS A 81 -5.15 1.99 -8.78
N ILE A 82 -5.11 3.02 -7.94
CA ILE A 82 -5.55 2.94 -6.54
C ILE A 82 -7.01 3.36 -6.38
N ARG A 83 -7.47 4.36 -7.14
CA ARG A 83 -8.84 4.89 -7.00
C ARG A 83 -9.91 3.91 -7.49
N ILE A 84 -9.53 2.98 -8.37
CA ILE A 84 -10.45 1.96 -8.91
C ILE A 84 -10.61 0.74 -7.98
N LEU A 85 -9.70 0.55 -7.01
CA LEU A 85 -9.69 -0.64 -6.14
C LEU A 85 -10.99 -0.86 -5.34
N PRO A 86 -11.67 0.17 -4.80
CA PRO A 86 -12.97 -0.01 -4.16
C PRO A 86 -13.99 -0.70 -5.07
N ILE A 87 -14.08 -0.25 -6.33
CA ILE A 87 -15.04 -0.74 -7.31
C ILE A 87 -14.67 -2.17 -7.72
N VAL A 88 -13.39 -2.42 -8.05
CA VAL A 88 -12.90 -3.76 -8.38
C VAL A 88 -13.19 -4.75 -7.26
N LYS A 89 -13.03 -4.33 -6.00
CA LYS A 89 -13.29 -5.18 -4.84
C LYS A 89 -14.78 -5.51 -4.67
N ILE A 90 -15.68 -4.59 -5.03
CA ILE A 90 -17.13 -4.85 -5.04
C ILE A 90 -17.47 -5.84 -6.16
N ILE A 91 -17.01 -5.58 -7.40
CA ILE A 91 -17.26 -6.44 -8.56
C ILE A 91 -16.79 -7.88 -8.28
N ASN A 92 -15.56 -8.03 -7.78
CA ASN A 92 -15.01 -9.35 -7.49
C ASN A 92 -15.78 -10.07 -6.38
N ARG A 93 -16.35 -9.35 -5.41
CA ARG A 93 -17.21 -9.97 -4.39
C ARG A 93 -18.51 -10.46 -4.98
N LEU A 94 -19.16 -9.67 -5.83
CA LEU A 94 -20.38 -10.09 -6.52
C LEU A 94 -20.12 -11.37 -7.33
N LYS A 95 -19.00 -11.44 -8.06
CA LYS A 95 -18.58 -12.64 -8.80
C LYS A 95 -18.25 -13.88 -7.95
N ILE A 96 -18.02 -13.73 -6.65
CA ILE A 96 -17.77 -14.86 -5.74
C ILE A 96 -19.07 -15.35 -5.09
N TRP A 97 -20.09 -14.49 -5.05
CA TRP A 97 -21.40 -14.78 -4.46
C TRP A 97 -22.43 -15.30 -5.49
N PHE A 98 -22.18 -15.09 -6.79
CA PHE A 98 -22.89 -15.68 -7.92
C PHE A 98 -21.98 -16.66 -8.66
#